data_AF-A0A6X7BAM4-F1
#
_entry.id   AF-A0A6X7BAM4-F1
#
_cell.length_a   1.000
_cell.length_b   1.000
_cell.length_c   1.000
_cell.angle_alpha   90.00
_cell.angle_beta   90.00
_cell.angle_gamma   90.00
#
_symmetry.space_group_name_H-M   'P 1'
#
loop_
_entity.id
_entity.type
_entity.pdbx_description
1 polymer ?
#
loop_
_entity_poly.entity_id
_entity_poly.type
_entity_poly.pdbx_seq_one_letter_code
_entity_poly.pdbx_strand_id
1 'polypeptide(L)'
;MKLKERGGNNDVHSLLSPSGAKKWLACSASLACEKDIPNTSGKAAVLGTAMHTLAEIHLNQYIKGTELPLERDVGAYVLEEGKGAVKALIKPMKGAVLVTDDMVEQVRKYTDYCKAIIDVAAYAKLEMRVNLTEVLHPGYAGVETFGTADIVAVQGLANTDEHMLIIGDLKTGRHRVEAKENKQLMLYALGVYRRLKRRYNITVVRLVIFQPYAGGASEWDISVEGLELFAKFAQKRAVAALDAYRRGKKNLKASDFKPSVDGCQWCRFSEQCQARTRASNAVLAKELENDADVYRRAVERVAKFCNEADYMSVWGDVQPSDILKLLPDETDLPKKPVREDDFALELTTKQLVAEYEKLPFLRQHIDKVEKAMAAALHSGKKVPGYKLVEGRPGNRTWKDEDAVNKFRENHVNGYLLDKTVPVSPTEAEKIIGKEDPELWAELAKLVTRKPGAPCVATVDDKRPEWKNVTEEDL
;
A
#
# COMPACT_ATOMS: atom_id res chain seq x y z
N MET A 1 14.95 -32.27 -26.26
CA MET A 1 13.92 -32.95 -25.45
C MET A 1 13.27 -31.93 -24.53
N LYS A 2 12.07 -31.41 -24.89
CA LYS A 2 11.35 -30.42 -24.07
C LYS A 2 10.77 -31.15 -22.84
N LEU A 3 11.39 -30.98 -21.67
CA LEU A 3 10.89 -31.49 -20.40
C LEU A 3 9.54 -30.85 -20.09
N LYS A 4 8.44 -31.61 -20.25
CA LYS A 4 7.13 -31.26 -19.71
C LYS A 4 7.14 -31.54 -18.21
N GLU A 5 7.53 -30.56 -17.41
CA GLU A 5 7.22 -30.58 -15.97
C GLU A 5 5.77 -30.14 -15.77
N ARG A 6 4.96 -30.99 -15.12
CA ARG A 6 3.61 -30.65 -14.68
C ARG A 6 3.68 -29.47 -13.71
N GLY A 7 3.02 -28.36 -14.03
CA GLY A 7 2.93 -27.20 -13.15
C GLY A 7 2.35 -27.60 -11.79
N GLY A 8 3.04 -27.26 -10.71
CA GLY A 8 2.54 -27.46 -9.35
C GLY A 8 1.42 -26.47 -9.06
N ASN A 9 0.46 -26.87 -8.22
CA ASN A 9 -0.76 -26.09 -7.94
C ASN A 9 -0.44 -24.73 -7.30
N ASN A 10 -0.90 -23.62 -7.89
CA ASN A 10 -0.63 -22.24 -7.43
C ASN A 10 -1.49 -21.84 -6.21
N ASP A 11 -2.40 -22.71 -5.78
CA ASP A 11 -3.52 -22.44 -4.87
C ASP A 11 -3.16 -22.51 -3.38
N VAL A 12 -1.97 -22.99 -3.05
CA VAL A 12 -1.52 -23.20 -1.66
C VAL A 12 -0.42 -22.19 -1.36
N HIS A 13 -0.67 -21.24 -0.46
CA HIS A 13 0.41 -20.37 0.00
C HIS A 13 1.30 -21.12 1.00
N SER A 14 2.61 -21.13 0.74
CA SER A 14 3.57 -21.65 1.71
C SER A 14 3.59 -20.78 2.97
N LEU A 15 3.90 -21.39 4.12
CA LEU A 15 3.96 -20.69 5.41
C LEU A 15 4.96 -19.51 5.36
N LEU A 16 6.07 -19.69 4.66
CA LEU A 16 7.08 -18.67 4.37
C LEU A 16 6.92 -18.11 2.94
N SER A 17 5.69 -17.73 2.55
CA SER A 17 5.46 -17.23 1.20
C SER A 17 6.30 -15.99 0.89
N PRO A 18 6.83 -15.86 -0.34
CA PRO A 18 7.57 -14.65 -0.76
C PRO A 18 6.74 -13.37 -0.67
N SER A 19 5.44 -13.42 -0.99
CA SER A 19 4.52 -12.28 -0.81
C SER A 19 4.34 -11.86 0.65
N GLY A 20 4.49 -12.81 1.59
CA GLY A 20 4.49 -12.54 3.03
C GLY A 20 5.86 -12.17 3.61
N ALA A 21 6.91 -12.09 2.80
CA ALA A 21 8.29 -11.99 3.26
C ALA A 21 8.60 -10.77 4.13
N LYS A 22 7.99 -9.62 3.84
CA LYS A 22 8.14 -8.41 4.67
C LYS A 22 7.81 -8.68 6.15
N LYS A 23 6.90 -9.62 6.44
CA LYS A 23 6.47 -9.96 7.79
C LYS A 23 7.46 -10.91 8.47
N TRP A 24 7.68 -12.09 7.90
CA TRP A 24 8.48 -13.13 8.53
C TRP A 24 10.00 -12.87 8.47
N LEU A 25 10.48 -12.05 7.52
CA LEU A 25 11.88 -11.59 7.53
C LEU A 25 12.15 -10.60 8.67
N ALA A 26 11.17 -9.74 8.99
CA ALA A 26 11.30 -8.75 10.04
C ALA A 26 11.06 -9.37 11.42
N CYS A 27 9.91 -10.01 11.60
CA CYS A 27 9.34 -10.43 12.88
C CYS A 27 9.06 -11.94 12.89
N SER A 28 9.83 -12.71 13.66
CA SER A 28 9.65 -14.18 13.72
C SER A 28 8.30 -14.58 14.33
N ALA A 29 7.74 -13.74 15.20
CA ALA A 29 6.42 -13.97 15.80
C ALA A 29 5.25 -13.90 14.80
N SER A 30 5.42 -13.29 13.62
CA SER A 30 4.29 -13.00 12.71
C SER A 30 3.54 -14.27 12.31
N LEU A 31 4.26 -15.33 11.94
CA LEU A 31 3.66 -16.60 11.48
C LEU A 31 2.81 -17.25 12.57
N ALA A 32 3.33 -17.32 13.79
CA ALA A 32 2.63 -17.94 14.92
C ALA A 32 1.39 -17.12 15.32
N CYS A 33 1.49 -15.80 15.27
CA CYS A 33 0.41 -14.89 15.65
C CYS A 33 -0.73 -14.86 14.63
N GLU A 34 -0.43 -15.02 13.35
CA GLU A 34 -1.41 -14.97 12.25
C GLU A 34 -2.02 -16.33 11.87
N LYS A 35 -1.56 -17.42 12.51
CA LYS A 35 -1.95 -18.80 12.18
C LYS A 35 -3.46 -19.01 12.11
N ASP A 36 -4.19 -18.48 13.08
CA ASP A 36 -5.62 -18.69 13.24
C ASP A 36 -6.45 -17.47 12.80
N ILE A 37 -5.81 -16.50 12.11
CA ILE A 37 -6.48 -15.30 11.62
C ILE A 37 -6.79 -15.48 10.12
N PRO A 38 -8.08 -15.52 9.73
CA PRO A 38 -8.47 -15.73 8.34
C PRO A 38 -7.82 -14.73 7.39
N ASN A 39 -7.39 -15.24 6.24
CA ASN A 39 -6.91 -14.41 5.13
C ASN A 39 -8.04 -14.23 4.13
N THR A 40 -8.87 -13.19 4.31
CA THR A 40 -10.02 -12.93 3.44
C THR A 40 -9.59 -12.13 2.21
N SER A 41 -9.93 -12.64 1.02
CA SER A 41 -9.69 -11.94 -0.24
C SER A 41 -10.72 -10.82 -0.41
N GLY A 42 -10.26 -9.57 -0.44
CA GLY A 42 -11.09 -8.42 -0.82
C GLY A 42 -11.25 -8.31 -2.34
N LYS A 43 -12.13 -7.42 -2.81
CA LYS A 43 -12.34 -7.15 -4.25
C LYS A 43 -11.03 -6.83 -5.00
N ALA A 44 -10.09 -6.14 -4.35
CA ALA A 44 -8.79 -5.81 -4.92
C ALA A 44 -7.91 -7.05 -5.17
N ALA A 45 -8.01 -8.08 -4.32
CA ALA A 45 -7.30 -9.34 -4.52
C ALA A 45 -7.85 -10.08 -5.74
N VAL A 46 -9.19 -10.19 -5.86
CA VAL A 46 -9.85 -10.82 -7.02
C VAL A 46 -9.53 -10.09 -8.33
N LEU A 47 -9.54 -8.76 -8.32
CA LEU A 47 -9.12 -7.94 -9.46
C LEU A 47 -7.66 -8.23 -9.85
N GLY A 48 -6.77 -8.32 -8.87
CA GLY A 48 -5.37 -8.73 -9.08
C GLY A 48 -5.29 -10.09 -9.76
N THR A 49 -5.88 -11.12 -9.17
CA THR A 49 -5.89 -12.49 -9.71
C THR A 49 -6.40 -12.52 -11.16
N ALA A 50 -7.45 -11.75 -11.46
CA ALA A 50 -8.01 -11.64 -12.81
C ALA A 50 -7.00 -11.03 -13.81
N MET A 51 -6.30 -9.95 -13.43
CA MET A 51 -5.29 -9.32 -14.29
C MET A 51 -4.07 -10.22 -14.53
N HIS A 52 -3.56 -10.91 -13.50
CA HIS A 52 -2.48 -11.89 -13.67
C HIS A 52 -2.90 -13.01 -14.61
N THR A 53 -4.10 -13.56 -14.43
CA THR A 53 -4.63 -14.64 -15.29
C THR A 53 -4.73 -14.20 -16.75
N LEU A 54 -5.31 -13.03 -17.00
CA LEU A 54 -5.40 -12.49 -18.37
C LEU A 54 -4.00 -12.30 -18.98
N ALA A 55 -3.09 -11.68 -18.24
CA ALA A 55 -1.72 -11.49 -18.70
C ALA A 55 -1.01 -12.81 -19.01
N GLU A 56 -1.13 -13.81 -18.13
CA GLU A 56 -0.55 -15.13 -18.32
C GLU A 56 -1.08 -15.80 -19.60
N ILE A 57 -2.40 -15.79 -19.80
CA ILE A 57 -3.04 -16.40 -20.98
C ILE A 57 -2.48 -15.77 -22.25
N HIS A 58 -2.48 -14.44 -22.32
CA HIS A 58 -2.06 -13.70 -23.51
C HIS A 58 -0.57 -13.86 -23.78
N LEU A 59 0.29 -13.78 -22.76
CA LEU A 59 1.73 -13.98 -22.91
C LEU A 59 2.06 -15.43 -23.28
N ASN A 60 1.34 -16.43 -22.76
CA ASN A 60 1.53 -17.82 -23.18
C ASN A 60 1.11 -18.05 -24.64
N GLN A 61 0.04 -17.40 -25.10
CA GLN A 61 -0.37 -17.47 -26.51
C GLN A 61 0.64 -16.77 -27.42
N TYR A 62 1.17 -15.62 -26.99
CA TYR A 62 2.26 -14.92 -27.68
C TYR A 62 3.48 -15.81 -27.86
N ILE A 63 3.97 -16.45 -26.80
CA ILE A 63 5.11 -17.40 -26.86
C ILE A 63 4.83 -18.58 -27.82
N LYS A 64 3.56 -18.97 -27.99
CA LYS A 64 3.15 -20.03 -28.91
C LYS A 64 2.93 -19.56 -30.35
N GLY A 65 2.92 -18.24 -30.61
CA GLY A 65 2.55 -17.66 -31.89
C GLY A 65 1.05 -17.78 -32.20
N THR A 66 0.19 -17.84 -31.18
CA THR A 66 -1.26 -18.02 -31.31
C THR A 66 -2.05 -16.91 -30.57
N GLU A 67 -1.48 -15.72 -30.46
CA GLU A 67 -2.11 -14.62 -29.72
C GLU A 67 -3.42 -14.17 -30.35
N LEU A 68 -4.39 -13.86 -29.50
CA LEU A 68 -5.64 -13.22 -29.87
C LEU A 68 -5.69 -11.80 -29.31
N PRO A 69 -6.49 -10.89 -29.90
CA PRO A 69 -6.64 -9.54 -29.36
C PRO A 69 -7.20 -9.56 -27.94
N LEU A 70 -6.57 -8.82 -27.02
CA LEU A 70 -7.00 -8.65 -25.62
C LEU A 70 -8.42 -8.10 -25.49
N GLU A 71 -8.87 -7.30 -26.45
CA GLU A 71 -10.20 -6.70 -26.53
C GLU A 71 -11.32 -7.74 -26.54
N ARG A 72 -11.01 -8.98 -26.96
CA ARG A 72 -11.96 -10.09 -26.95
C ARG A 72 -12.46 -10.43 -25.54
N ASP A 73 -11.65 -10.17 -24.52
CA ASP A 73 -11.99 -10.51 -23.13
C ASP A 73 -12.84 -9.42 -22.44
N VAL A 74 -13.02 -8.26 -23.07
CA VAL A 74 -13.87 -7.18 -22.54
C VAL A 74 -15.32 -7.63 -22.40
N GLY A 75 -15.90 -7.41 -21.23
CA GLY A 75 -17.27 -7.81 -20.92
C GLY A 75 -17.39 -9.21 -20.33
N ALA A 76 -16.30 -9.99 -20.29
CA ALA A 76 -16.26 -11.24 -19.56
C ALA A 76 -16.30 -10.99 -18.06
N TYR A 77 -16.91 -11.91 -17.31
CA TYR A 77 -16.83 -11.92 -15.85
C TYR A 77 -15.83 -12.95 -15.40
N VAL A 78 -15.13 -12.64 -14.32
CA VAL A 78 -13.98 -13.39 -13.85
C VAL A 78 -14.19 -13.69 -12.39
N LEU A 79 -14.37 -14.96 -12.05
CA LEU A 79 -14.60 -15.40 -10.67
C LEU A 79 -13.41 -16.18 -10.15
N GLU A 80 -12.89 -15.79 -8.99
CA GLU A 80 -11.90 -16.56 -8.23
C GLU A 80 -12.62 -17.61 -7.38
N GLU A 81 -12.46 -18.89 -7.69
CA GLU A 81 -13.14 -20.00 -6.97
C GLU A 81 -12.45 -20.38 -5.64
N GLY A 82 -11.73 -19.44 -5.02
CA GLY A 82 -11.05 -19.63 -3.73
C GLY A 82 -9.80 -20.52 -3.77
N LYS A 83 -9.31 -20.81 -4.97
CA LYS A 83 -8.14 -21.64 -5.23
C LYS A 83 -7.23 -21.03 -6.30
N GLY A 84 -7.18 -19.71 -6.49
CA GLY A 84 -6.35 -19.09 -7.55
C GLY A 84 -6.77 -19.39 -9.01
N ALA A 85 -7.53 -20.46 -9.26
CA ALA A 85 -8.15 -20.73 -10.53
C ALA A 85 -9.28 -19.75 -10.78
N VAL A 86 -9.21 -19.13 -11.95
CA VAL A 86 -10.11 -18.09 -12.37
C VAL A 86 -11.00 -18.62 -13.49
N LYS A 87 -12.32 -18.51 -13.30
CA LYS A 87 -13.32 -18.96 -14.27
C LYS A 87 -13.90 -17.79 -15.03
N ALA A 88 -13.86 -17.87 -16.36
CA ALA A 88 -14.61 -16.97 -17.22
C ALA A 88 -16.11 -17.30 -17.13
N LEU A 89 -16.91 -16.26 -16.92
CA LEU A 89 -18.35 -16.32 -16.77
C LEU A 89 -19.01 -15.39 -17.80
N ILE A 90 -20.12 -15.85 -18.36
CA ILE A 90 -20.92 -15.10 -19.34
C ILE A 90 -21.93 -14.17 -18.63
N LYS A 91 -22.21 -14.43 -17.34
CA LYS A 91 -23.16 -13.66 -16.53
C LYS A 91 -22.52 -13.20 -15.22
N PRO A 92 -22.93 -12.04 -14.68
CA PRO A 92 -22.46 -11.58 -13.38
C PRO A 92 -22.85 -12.57 -12.28
N MET A 93 -21.89 -12.87 -11.40
CA MET A 93 -22.09 -13.68 -10.20
C MET A 93 -21.51 -12.94 -8.99
N LYS A 94 -22.07 -13.17 -7.80
CA LYS A 94 -21.55 -12.58 -6.56
C LYS A 94 -20.07 -12.93 -6.39
N GLY A 95 -19.22 -11.91 -6.30
CA GLY A 95 -17.76 -12.06 -6.18
C GLY A 95 -17.00 -12.08 -7.50
N ALA A 96 -17.68 -12.12 -8.65
CA ALA A 96 -17.03 -12.00 -9.95
C ALA A 96 -16.64 -10.54 -10.25
N VAL A 97 -15.54 -10.39 -10.97
CA VAL A 97 -15.00 -9.11 -11.46
C VAL A 97 -15.27 -9.01 -12.96
N LEU A 98 -15.81 -7.87 -13.40
CA LEU A 98 -15.99 -7.57 -14.81
C LEU A 98 -14.65 -7.17 -15.43
N VAL A 99 -14.29 -7.77 -16.56
CA VAL A 99 -13.17 -7.32 -17.39
C VAL A 99 -13.62 -6.09 -18.17
N THR A 100 -13.05 -4.94 -17.81
CA THR A 100 -13.34 -3.65 -18.43
C THR A 100 -12.29 -3.28 -19.47
N ASP A 101 -12.58 -2.28 -20.31
CA ASP A 101 -11.59 -1.73 -21.24
C ASP A 101 -10.35 -1.18 -20.52
N ASP A 102 -10.52 -0.49 -19.39
CA ASP A 102 -9.39 -0.02 -18.56
C ASP A 102 -8.53 -1.18 -18.04
N MET A 103 -9.15 -2.28 -17.60
CA MET A 103 -8.42 -3.46 -17.12
C MET A 103 -7.61 -4.08 -18.25
N VAL A 104 -8.21 -4.22 -19.44
CA VAL A 104 -7.54 -4.71 -20.64
C VAL A 104 -6.38 -3.81 -21.04
N GLU A 105 -6.55 -2.50 -20.98
CA GLU A 105 -5.49 -1.54 -21.28
C GLU A 105 -4.32 -1.63 -20.28
N GLN A 106 -4.61 -1.81 -18.98
CA GLN A 106 -3.55 -2.02 -17.99
C GLN A 106 -2.82 -3.36 -18.17
N VAL A 107 -3.56 -4.42 -18.53
CA VAL A 107 -2.96 -5.73 -18.87
C VAL A 107 -2.08 -5.59 -20.11
N ARG A 108 -2.54 -4.88 -21.15
CA ARG A 108 -1.78 -4.64 -22.38
C ARG A 108 -0.42 -4.00 -22.11
N LYS A 109 -0.38 -2.94 -21.31
CA LYS A 109 0.89 -2.29 -20.93
C LYS A 109 1.88 -3.27 -20.30
N TYR A 110 1.40 -4.17 -19.45
CA TYR A 110 2.23 -5.20 -18.85
C TYR A 110 2.67 -6.25 -19.87
N THR A 111 1.74 -6.73 -20.72
CA THR A 111 2.07 -7.73 -21.71
C THR A 111 3.08 -7.20 -22.73
N ASP A 112 2.93 -5.96 -23.19
CA ASP A 112 3.85 -5.35 -24.17
C ASP A 112 5.26 -5.19 -23.59
N TYR A 113 5.36 -4.78 -22.32
CA TYR A 113 6.62 -4.74 -21.60
C TYR A 113 7.26 -6.14 -21.49
N CYS A 114 6.47 -7.17 -21.17
CA CYS A 114 6.96 -8.54 -21.09
C CYS A 114 7.37 -9.12 -22.45
N LYS A 115 6.63 -8.81 -23.52
CA LYS A 115 6.94 -9.24 -24.89
C LYS A 115 8.33 -8.78 -25.31
N ALA A 116 8.66 -7.51 -25.05
CA ALA A 116 9.99 -6.96 -25.32
C ALA A 116 11.11 -7.73 -24.61
N ILE A 117 10.89 -8.18 -23.38
CA ILE A 117 11.83 -9.04 -22.63
C ILE A 117 11.90 -10.44 -23.26
N ILE A 118 10.76 -11.03 -23.57
CA ILE A 118 10.65 -12.39 -24.13
C ILE A 118 11.39 -12.49 -25.46
N ASP A 119 11.26 -11.49 -26.33
CA ASP A 119 11.82 -11.49 -27.69
C ASP A 119 13.35 -11.57 -27.72
N VAL A 120 14.01 -10.99 -26.72
CA VAL A 120 15.48 -10.95 -26.63
C VAL A 120 16.05 -11.99 -25.67
N ALA A 121 15.20 -12.75 -24.96
CA ALA A 121 15.62 -13.68 -23.95
C ALA A 121 16.08 -15.03 -24.53
N ALA A 122 17.20 -15.55 -24.03
CA ALA A 122 17.66 -16.92 -24.31
C ALA A 122 16.79 -17.98 -23.59
N TYR A 123 16.04 -17.57 -22.57
CA TYR A 123 15.07 -18.37 -21.84
C TYR A 123 13.98 -17.44 -21.30
N ALA A 124 12.72 -17.80 -21.46
CA ALA A 124 11.61 -17.11 -20.80
C ALA A 124 10.58 -18.13 -20.30
N LYS A 125 10.03 -17.89 -19.12
CA LYS A 125 8.95 -18.68 -18.53
C LYS A 125 8.03 -17.80 -17.72
N LEU A 126 6.73 -17.99 -17.91
CA LEU A 126 5.67 -17.30 -17.18
C LEU A 126 5.18 -18.18 -16.03
N GLU A 127 4.64 -17.55 -14.98
CA GLU A 127 4.06 -18.21 -13.80
C GLU A 127 4.94 -19.37 -13.30
N MET A 128 6.25 -19.09 -13.22
CA MET A 128 7.23 -20.11 -12.87
C MET A 128 7.16 -20.39 -11.37
N ARG A 129 6.76 -21.61 -11.02
CA ARG A 129 6.87 -22.10 -9.65
C ARG A 129 8.34 -22.15 -9.21
N VAL A 130 8.64 -21.44 -8.13
CA VAL A 130 9.97 -21.33 -7.53
C VAL A 130 9.99 -22.11 -6.21
N ASN A 131 10.84 -23.13 -6.12
CA ASN A 131 11.09 -23.84 -4.87
C ASN A 131 12.16 -23.10 -4.06
N LEU A 132 11.87 -22.85 -2.79
CA LEU A 132 12.72 -22.10 -1.86
C LEU A 132 13.08 -22.92 -0.59
N THR A 133 12.60 -24.15 -0.45
CA THR A 133 12.88 -25.02 0.71
C THR A 133 14.38 -25.16 0.94
N GLU A 134 15.12 -25.64 -0.06
CA GLU A 134 16.57 -25.85 0.01
C GLU A 134 17.38 -24.53 0.13
N VAL A 135 16.75 -23.40 -0.18
CA VAL A 135 17.37 -22.08 -0.08
C VAL A 135 17.20 -21.51 1.33
N LEU A 136 16.00 -21.63 1.90
CA LEU A 136 15.61 -20.93 3.12
C LEU A 136 15.77 -21.76 4.38
N HIS A 137 15.63 -23.07 4.30
CA HIS A 137 15.64 -23.95 5.47
C HIS A 137 16.03 -25.39 5.10
N PRO A 138 17.22 -25.59 4.50
CA PRO A 138 17.68 -26.93 4.13
C PRO A 138 17.68 -27.85 5.37
N GLY A 139 17.05 -29.02 5.24
CA GLY A 139 16.92 -30.01 6.32
C GLY A 139 15.82 -29.74 7.36
N TYR A 140 15.02 -28.67 7.22
CA TYR A 140 13.93 -28.39 8.15
C TYR A 140 12.68 -29.22 7.81
N ALA A 141 12.55 -30.38 8.47
CA ALA A 141 11.51 -31.36 8.15
C ALA A 141 10.07 -30.83 8.26
N GLY A 142 9.18 -31.31 7.36
CA GLY A 142 7.74 -31.06 7.44
C GLY A 142 7.29 -29.66 7.00
N VAL A 143 8.17 -28.88 6.38
CA VAL A 143 7.82 -27.58 5.80
C VAL A 143 8.34 -27.52 4.37
N GLU A 144 7.46 -27.20 3.43
CA GLU A 144 7.86 -26.83 2.07
C GLU A 144 7.64 -25.34 1.87
N THR A 145 8.57 -24.69 1.16
CA THR A 145 8.44 -23.28 0.81
C THR A 145 8.63 -23.09 -0.67
N PHE A 146 7.67 -22.39 -1.25
CA PHE A 146 7.61 -22.10 -2.67
C PHE A 146 6.79 -20.83 -2.89
N GLY A 147 6.89 -20.28 -4.09
CA GLY A 147 5.99 -19.27 -4.62
C GLY A 147 6.00 -19.31 -6.14
N THR A 148 5.38 -18.31 -6.76
CA THR A 148 5.25 -18.24 -8.22
C THR A 148 5.71 -16.86 -8.67
N ALA A 149 6.64 -16.84 -9.62
CA ALA A 149 7.13 -15.63 -10.25
C ALA A 149 6.43 -15.45 -11.60
N ASP A 150 5.86 -14.27 -11.84
CA ASP A 150 5.00 -14.02 -13.00
C ASP A 150 5.79 -14.10 -14.31
N ILE A 151 7.00 -13.54 -14.33
CA ILE A 151 7.94 -13.69 -15.44
C ILE A 151 9.36 -13.97 -14.94
N VAL A 152 9.97 -14.97 -15.57
CA VAL A 152 11.37 -15.31 -15.42
C VAL A 152 12.00 -15.30 -16.81
N ALA A 153 13.05 -14.51 -17.00
CA ALA A 153 13.80 -14.50 -18.25
C ALA A 153 15.31 -14.54 -18.02
N VAL A 154 16.06 -15.10 -18.96
CA VAL A 154 17.52 -15.02 -18.99
C VAL A 154 17.94 -14.38 -20.30
N GLN A 155 18.65 -13.27 -20.23
CA GLN A 155 19.12 -12.50 -21.37
C GLN A 155 20.64 -12.54 -21.42
N GLY A 156 21.22 -12.76 -22.60
CA GLY A 156 22.67 -12.68 -22.79
C GLY A 156 23.16 -11.23 -22.71
N LEU A 157 24.31 -11.01 -22.08
CA LEU A 157 24.97 -9.70 -22.07
C LEU A 157 25.81 -9.52 -23.33
N ALA A 158 25.67 -8.37 -23.98
CA ALA A 158 26.30 -8.10 -25.27
C ALA A 158 27.82 -8.30 -25.22
N ASN A 159 28.36 -9.01 -26.22
CA ASN A 159 29.80 -9.29 -26.36
C ASN A 159 30.45 -10.07 -25.20
N THR A 160 29.66 -10.86 -24.46
CA THR A 160 30.16 -11.72 -23.37
C THR A 160 29.46 -13.08 -23.40
N ASP A 161 29.97 -14.04 -22.63
CA ASP A 161 29.25 -15.29 -22.32
C ASP A 161 28.38 -15.17 -21.04
N GLU A 162 28.32 -13.98 -20.45
CA GLU A 162 27.56 -13.68 -19.24
C GLU A 162 26.08 -13.43 -19.53
N HIS A 163 25.26 -13.62 -18.50
CA HIS A 163 23.82 -13.52 -18.58
C HIS A 163 23.23 -12.69 -17.44
N MET A 164 22.16 -11.96 -17.76
CA MET A 164 21.27 -11.32 -16.80
C MET A 164 20.05 -12.22 -16.54
N LEU A 165 19.78 -12.51 -15.27
CA LEU A 165 18.52 -13.12 -14.84
C LEU A 165 17.49 -12.02 -14.54
N ILE A 166 16.33 -12.04 -15.20
CA ILE A 166 15.25 -11.09 -14.98
C ILE A 166 14.13 -11.80 -14.22
N ILE A 167 13.69 -11.20 -13.12
CA ILE A 167 12.53 -11.64 -12.32
C ILE A 167 11.53 -10.51 -12.27
N GLY A 168 10.34 -10.72 -12.83
CA GLY A 168 9.26 -9.73 -12.82
C GLY A 168 8.04 -10.19 -12.03
N ASP A 169 7.33 -9.21 -11.46
CA ASP A 169 6.06 -9.39 -10.76
C ASP A 169 5.13 -8.21 -11.12
N LEU A 170 3.91 -8.53 -11.52
CA LEU A 170 2.81 -7.61 -11.79
C LEU A 170 2.17 -7.21 -10.45
N LYS A 171 2.09 -5.90 -10.21
CA LYS A 171 1.34 -5.34 -9.08
C LYS A 171 0.16 -4.53 -9.60
N THR A 172 -1.04 -4.83 -9.10
CA THR A 172 -2.27 -4.15 -9.53
C THR A 172 -2.80 -3.15 -8.50
N GLY A 173 -2.18 -3.10 -7.33
CA GLY A 173 -2.51 -2.10 -6.30
C GLY A 173 -2.17 -0.68 -6.74
N ARG A 174 -2.74 0.31 -6.04
CA ARG A 174 -2.47 1.73 -6.31
C ARG A 174 -1.32 2.32 -5.49
N HIS A 175 -0.93 1.65 -4.40
CA HIS A 175 0.24 2.05 -3.64
C HIS A 175 1.50 1.61 -4.37
N ARG A 176 2.36 2.58 -4.71
CA ARG A 176 3.59 2.32 -5.45
C ARG A 176 4.47 1.29 -4.73
N VAL A 177 4.95 0.30 -5.47
CA VAL A 177 5.88 -0.72 -4.99
C VAL A 177 7.17 -0.63 -5.81
N GLU A 178 8.29 -0.42 -5.14
CA GLU A 178 9.59 -0.35 -5.78
C GLU A 178 10.22 -1.75 -5.96
N ALA A 179 10.97 -1.92 -7.05
CA ALA A 179 11.80 -3.09 -7.28
C ALA A 179 13.10 -3.06 -6.45
N LYS A 180 13.58 -1.86 -6.10
CA LYS A 180 14.80 -1.69 -5.32
C LYS A 180 14.73 -2.46 -4.01
N GLU A 181 15.65 -3.42 -3.86
CA GLU A 181 15.76 -4.30 -2.70
C GLU A 181 14.46 -5.03 -2.33
N ASN A 182 13.59 -5.29 -3.31
CA ASN A 182 12.31 -5.94 -3.08
C ASN A 182 12.50 -7.39 -2.64
N LYS A 183 12.19 -7.68 -1.37
CA LYS A 183 12.48 -8.98 -0.76
C LYS A 183 11.70 -10.13 -1.39
N GLN A 184 10.50 -9.89 -1.93
CA GLN A 184 9.73 -10.92 -2.65
C GLN A 184 10.48 -11.33 -3.92
N LEU A 185 10.87 -10.37 -4.75
CA LEU A 185 11.58 -10.62 -6.00
C LEU A 185 12.97 -11.22 -5.77
N MET A 186 13.69 -10.78 -4.74
CA MET A 186 14.99 -11.37 -4.38
C MET A 186 14.86 -12.84 -3.96
N LEU A 187 13.77 -13.23 -3.29
CA LEU A 187 13.51 -14.64 -2.96
C LEU A 187 13.26 -15.46 -4.22
N TYR A 188 12.42 -14.96 -5.13
CA TYR A 188 12.21 -15.61 -6.42
C TYR A 188 13.52 -15.75 -7.21
N ALA A 189 14.30 -14.67 -7.30
CA ALA A 189 15.62 -14.66 -7.92
C ALA A 189 16.53 -15.74 -7.35
N LEU A 190 16.58 -15.91 -6.01
CA LEU A 190 17.40 -16.94 -5.39
C LEU A 190 17.02 -18.36 -5.83
N GLY A 191 15.73 -18.70 -5.76
CA GLY A 191 15.28 -20.03 -6.14
C GLY A 191 15.47 -20.31 -7.63
N VAL A 192 15.23 -19.31 -8.49
CA VAL A 192 15.44 -19.43 -9.94
C VAL A 192 16.94 -19.51 -10.28
N TYR A 193 17.76 -18.65 -9.71
CA TYR A 193 19.22 -18.67 -9.90
C TYR A 193 19.81 -20.03 -9.54
N ARG A 194 19.41 -20.62 -8.41
CA ARG A 194 19.84 -21.96 -7.99
C ARG A 194 19.55 -23.04 -9.04
N ARG A 195 18.42 -22.93 -9.74
CA ARG A 195 18.01 -23.85 -10.80
C ARG A 195 18.75 -23.62 -12.12
N LEU A 196 19.00 -22.36 -12.48
CA LEU A 196 19.50 -21.98 -13.81
C LEU A 196 21.02 -21.77 -13.90
N LYS A 197 21.72 -21.53 -12.77
CA LYS A 197 23.16 -21.21 -12.74
C LYS A 197 24.09 -22.27 -13.32
N ARG A 198 23.64 -23.52 -13.47
CA ARG A 198 24.42 -24.59 -14.12
C ARG A 198 24.35 -24.53 -15.66
N ARG A 199 23.36 -23.82 -16.20
CA ARG A 199 23.11 -23.72 -17.64
C ARG A 199 23.48 -22.36 -18.20
N TYR A 200 23.35 -21.31 -17.40
CA TYR A 200 23.63 -19.93 -17.81
C TYR A 200 24.64 -19.32 -16.84
N ASN A 201 25.66 -18.63 -17.37
CA ASN A 201 26.64 -17.88 -16.58
C ASN A 201 26.01 -16.56 -16.09
N ILE A 202 25.14 -16.66 -15.09
CA ILE A 202 24.39 -15.52 -14.55
C ILE A 202 25.30 -14.73 -13.62
N THR A 203 25.58 -13.47 -13.94
CA THR A 203 26.43 -12.55 -13.15
C THR A 203 25.64 -11.41 -12.49
N VAL A 204 24.49 -11.06 -13.07
CA VAL A 204 23.60 -10.00 -12.59
C VAL A 204 22.14 -10.45 -12.60
N VAL A 205 21.35 -9.92 -11.68
CA VAL A 205 19.92 -10.14 -11.58
C VAL A 205 19.18 -8.81 -11.64
N ARG A 206 18.22 -8.68 -12.56
CA ARG A 206 17.28 -7.57 -12.64
C ARG A 206 15.96 -7.96 -11.98
N LEU A 207 15.54 -7.16 -11.01
CA LEU A 207 14.23 -7.25 -10.39
C LEU A 207 13.31 -6.23 -11.06
N VAL A 208 12.10 -6.66 -11.43
CA VAL A 208 11.12 -5.79 -12.07
C VAL A 208 9.80 -5.85 -11.31
N ILE A 209 9.31 -4.71 -10.86
CA ILE A 209 7.92 -4.54 -10.45
C ILE A 209 7.22 -3.79 -11.57
N PHE A 210 6.23 -4.41 -12.19
CA PHE A 210 5.39 -3.72 -13.16
C PHE A 210 4.06 -3.34 -12.52
N GLN A 211 3.78 -2.04 -12.41
CA GLN A 211 2.60 -1.54 -11.73
C GLN A 211 1.84 -0.54 -12.62
N PRO A 212 0.91 -1.00 -13.47
CA PRO A 212 0.28 -0.16 -14.49
C PRO A 212 -0.50 1.01 -13.89
N TYR A 213 -1.13 0.81 -12.73
CA TYR A 213 -1.89 1.85 -12.01
C TYR A 213 -1.03 2.84 -11.21
N ALA A 214 0.29 2.65 -11.10
CA ALA A 214 1.16 3.48 -10.24
C ALA A 214 2.49 3.88 -10.90
N GLY A 215 2.50 4.05 -12.23
CA GLY A 215 3.64 4.62 -12.95
C GLY A 215 4.45 3.62 -13.78
N GLY A 216 3.98 2.39 -13.99
CA GLY A 216 4.61 1.43 -14.90
C GLY A 216 5.71 0.60 -14.25
N ALA A 217 6.82 0.39 -14.96
CA ALA A 217 7.92 -0.45 -14.50
C ALA A 217 8.85 0.28 -13.51
N SER A 218 9.18 -0.39 -12.41
CA SER A 218 10.32 -0.10 -11.54
C SER A 218 11.32 -1.25 -11.71
N GLU A 219 12.58 -0.92 -11.97
CA GLU A 219 13.65 -1.89 -12.22
C GLU A 219 14.80 -1.67 -11.24
N TRP A 220 15.42 -2.76 -10.79
CA TRP A 220 16.61 -2.66 -9.97
C TRP A 220 17.53 -3.87 -10.17
N ASP A 221 18.81 -3.58 -10.38
CA ASP A 221 19.83 -4.59 -10.61
C ASP A 221 20.59 -4.89 -9.32
N ILE A 222 20.90 -6.17 -9.12
CA ILE A 222 21.73 -6.68 -8.03
C ILE A 222 22.70 -7.73 -8.55
N SER A 223 23.94 -7.72 -8.06
CA SER A 223 24.92 -8.77 -8.37
C SER A 223 24.53 -10.10 -7.71
N VAL A 224 25.06 -11.21 -8.24
CA VAL A 224 24.87 -12.52 -7.62
C VAL A 224 25.41 -12.55 -6.19
N GLU A 225 26.54 -11.90 -5.92
CA GLU A 225 27.13 -11.81 -4.57
C GLU A 225 26.19 -11.09 -3.60
N GLY A 226 25.58 -9.98 -4.02
CA GLY A 226 24.59 -9.25 -3.24
C GLY A 226 23.35 -10.12 -2.95
N LEU A 227 22.92 -10.90 -3.94
CA LEU A 227 21.79 -11.82 -3.79
C LEU A 227 22.11 -12.97 -2.81
N GLU A 228 23.34 -13.50 -2.84
CA GLU A 228 23.83 -14.53 -1.90
C GLU A 228 23.92 -14.02 -0.45
N LEU A 229 24.34 -12.78 -0.25
CA LEU A 229 24.32 -12.14 1.07
C LEU A 229 22.89 -12.06 1.61
N PHE A 230 21.94 -11.71 0.76
CA PHE A 230 20.53 -11.74 1.12
C PHE A 230 20.05 -13.16 1.44
N ALA A 231 20.50 -14.20 0.73
CA ALA A 231 20.15 -15.59 1.04
C ALA A 231 20.52 -15.97 2.47
N LYS A 232 21.73 -15.62 2.92
CA LYS A 232 22.20 -15.87 4.30
C LYS A 232 21.32 -15.15 5.33
N PHE A 233 20.92 -13.91 5.04
CA PHE A 233 19.99 -13.17 5.89
C PHE A 233 18.61 -13.84 5.93
N ALA A 234 18.04 -14.16 4.77
CA ALA A 234 16.71 -14.75 4.64
C ALA A 234 16.62 -16.12 5.31
N GLN A 235 17.66 -16.96 5.17
CA GLN A 235 17.74 -18.28 5.80
C GLN A 235 17.67 -18.18 7.34
N LYS A 236 18.48 -17.29 7.94
CA LYS A 236 18.46 -17.08 9.41
C LYS A 236 17.08 -16.63 9.89
N ARG A 237 16.41 -15.76 9.13
CA ARG A 237 15.08 -15.26 9.48
C ARG A 237 13.98 -16.29 9.28
N ALA A 238 14.05 -17.07 8.20
CA ALA A 238 13.14 -18.17 7.92
C ALA A 238 13.16 -19.19 9.05
N VAL A 239 14.35 -19.69 9.43
CA VAL A 239 14.49 -20.66 10.54
C VAL A 239 13.95 -20.09 11.85
N ALA A 240 14.31 -18.84 12.19
CA ALA A 240 13.79 -18.20 13.41
C ALA A 240 12.26 -18.07 13.42
N ALA A 241 11.65 -17.75 12.27
CA ALA A 241 10.20 -17.67 12.14
C ALA A 241 9.52 -19.05 12.24
N LEU A 242 10.13 -20.10 11.65
CA LEU A 242 9.63 -21.46 11.76
C LEU A 242 9.74 -22.00 13.20
N ASP A 243 10.84 -21.71 13.91
CA ASP A 243 11.00 -22.11 15.30
C ASP A 243 10.01 -21.40 16.22
N ALA A 244 9.75 -20.11 15.98
CA ALA A 244 8.69 -19.37 16.66
C ALA A 244 7.30 -19.96 16.35
N TYR A 245 7.05 -20.32 15.10
CA TYR A 245 5.80 -20.99 14.69
C TYR A 245 5.61 -22.34 15.39
N ARG A 246 6.64 -23.19 15.43
CA ARG A 246 6.60 -24.50 16.09
C ARG A 246 6.39 -24.41 17.59
N ARG A 247 7.04 -23.44 18.26
CA ARG A 247 6.80 -23.17 19.70
C ARG A 247 5.35 -22.77 19.97
N GLY A 248 4.69 -22.14 19.01
CA GLY A 248 3.30 -21.69 19.09
C GLY A 248 3.15 -20.36 19.83
N LYS A 249 2.02 -19.69 19.58
CA LYS A 249 1.73 -18.31 20.02
C LYS A 249 1.91 -18.08 21.53
N LYS A 250 1.56 -19.07 22.36
CA LYS A 250 1.67 -18.99 23.83
C LYS A 250 3.12 -19.00 24.35
N ASN A 251 4.06 -19.52 23.56
CA ASN A 251 5.47 -19.69 23.94
C ASN A 251 6.41 -18.70 23.22
N LEU A 252 5.84 -17.62 22.65
CA LEU A 252 6.61 -16.55 22.03
C LEU A 252 7.30 -15.70 23.11
N LYS A 253 8.54 -15.30 22.84
CA LYS A 253 9.34 -14.43 23.70
C LYS A 253 9.28 -13.00 23.18
N ALA A 254 9.55 -12.02 24.03
CA ALA A 254 9.62 -10.61 23.61
C ALA A 254 10.60 -10.40 22.44
N SER A 255 11.71 -11.14 22.40
CA SER A 255 12.71 -11.10 21.32
C SER A 255 12.20 -11.57 19.95
N ASP A 256 11.10 -12.32 19.91
CA ASP A 256 10.48 -12.79 18.65
C ASP A 256 9.70 -11.66 17.95
N PHE A 257 9.32 -10.62 18.69
CA PHE A 257 8.58 -9.49 18.17
C PHE A 257 9.54 -8.40 17.70
N LYS A 258 9.50 -8.09 16.40
CA LYS A 258 10.24 -6.98 15.79
C LYS A 258 9.29 -6.14 14.93
N PRO A 259 8.49 -5.25 15.56
CA PRO A 259 7.61 -4.35 14.83
C PRO A 259 8.39 -3.51 13.82
N SER A 260 7.83 -3.32 12.63
CA SER A 260 8.36 -2.47 11.56
C SER A 260 7.19 -1.90 10.76
N VAL A 261 7.36 -0.75 10.10
CA VAL A 261 6.32 -0.17 9.25
C VAL A 261 5.87 -1.19 8.21
N ASP A 262 6.82 -1.66 7.42
CA ASP A 262 6.59 -2.60 6.32
C ASP A 262 6.03 -3.94 6.77
N GLY A 263 6.52 -4.51 7.87
CA GLY A 263 6.03 -5.80 8.36
C GLY A 263 4.66 -5.68 9.03
N CYS A 264 4.43 -4.63 9.82
CA CYS A 264 3.18 -4.47 10.57
C CYS A 264 2.02 -4.01 9.70
N GLN A 265 2.26 -3.24 8.62
CA GLN A 265 1.21 -2.80 7.69
C GLN A 265 0.39 -3.97 7.13
N TRP A 266 1.05 -5.10 6.85
CA TRP A 266 0.41 -6.28 6.24
C TRP A 266 0.15 -7.42 7.23
N CYS A 267 0.43 -7.20 8.52
CA CYS A 267 0.26 -8.21 9.57
C CYS A 267 -1.18 -8.23 10.06
N ARG A 268 -1.85 -9.38 9.92
CA ARG A 268 -3.25 -9.55 10.35
C ARG A 268 -3.41 -9.51 11.88
N PHE A 269 -2.33 -9.77 12.62
CA PHE A 269 -2.30 -9.66 14.08
C PHE A 269 -1.96 -8.24 14.57
N SER A 270 -1.72 -7.29 13.67
CA SER A 270 -1.13 -5.99 14.02
C SER A 270 -1.98 -5.15 14.98
N GLU A 271 -3.30 -5.32 15.00
CA GLU A 271 -4.21 -4.58 15.89
C GLU A 271 -4.13 -5.07 17.33
N GLN A 272 -3.91 -6.38 17.53
CA GLN A 272 -3.83 -7.03 18.85
C GLN A 272 -2.40 -7.09 19.39
N CYS A 273 -1.42 -6.58 18.63
CA CYS A 273 0.00 -6.74 18.92
C CYS A 273 0.51 -5.68 19.90
N GLN A 274 0.64 -6.06 21.18
CA GLN A 274 1.20 -5.17 22.21
C GLN A 274 2.60 -4.65 21.87
N ALA A 275 3.45 -5.48 21.24
CA ALA A 275 4.79 -5.06 20.83
C ALA A 275 4.75 -3.93 19.80
N ARG A 276 3.82 -3.98 18.83
CA ARG A 276 3.59 -2.90 17.87
C ARG A 276 3.09 -1.64 18.58
N THR A 277 2.13 -1.78 19.49
CA THR A 277 1.60 -0.63 20.25
C THR A 277 2.71 0.07 21.04
N ARG A 278 3.55 -0.70 21.74
CA ARG A 278 4.71 -0.15 22.46
C ARG A 278 5.69 0.57 21.54
N ALA A 279 6.01 -0.02 20.38
CA ALA A 279 6.90 0.60 19.41
C ALA A 279 6.32 1.91 18.84
N SER A 280 5.03 1.93 18.50
CA SER A 280 4.33 3.14 18.03
C SER A 280 4.33 4.23 19.09
N ASN A 281 4.06 3.89 20.36
CA ASN A 281 4.04 4.86 21.45
C ASN A 281 5.44 5.38 21.78
N ALA A 282 6.49 4.56 21.64
CA ALA A 282 7.87 4.99 21.86
C ALA A 282 8.36 6.00 20.80
N VAL A 283 7.89 5.89 19.55
CA VAL A 283 8.14 6.90 18.51
C VAL A 283 7.44 8.21 18.86
N LEU A 284 6.16 8.14 19.23
CA LEU A 284 5.37 9.32 19.65
C LEU A 284 5.95 10.00 20.89
N ALA A 285 6.41 9.24 21.88
CA ALA A 285 7.03 9.79 23.08
C ALA A 285 8.31 10.58 22.76
N LYS A 286 9.12 10.12 21.79
CA LYS A 286 10.29 10.86 21.31
C LYS A 286 9.94 12.12 20.53
N GLU A 287 8.81 12.13 19.83
CA GLU A 287 8.31 13.31 19.11
C GLU A 287 7.69 14.35 20.06
N LEU A 288 7.07 13.91 21.16
CA LEU A 288 6.49 14.78 22.19
C LEU A 288 7.52 15.38 23.16
N GLU A 289 8.77 14.93 23.15
CA GLU A 289 9.80 15.38 24.09
C GLU A 289 10.50 16.70 23.70
N ASN A 290 10.06 17.44 22.67
CA ASN A 290 10.84 18.56 22.13
C ASN A 290 10.22 19.97 22.05
N ASP A 291 9.09 20.27 22.69
CA ASP A 291 8.63 21.69 22.81
C ASP A 291 8.38 22.15 24.25
N ALA A 292 7.81 21.29 25.09
CA ALA A 292 7.44 21.68 26.46
C ALA A 292 8.67 21.89 27.37
N ASP A 293 9.76 21.14 27.15
CA ASP A 293 10.96 21.19 27.99
C ASP A 293 11.89 22.36 27.62
N VAL A 294 11.90 22.77 26.35
CA VAL A 294 12.63 23.96 25.88
C VAL A 294 11.95 25.24 26.38
N TYR A 295 10.62 25.32 26.27
CA TYR A 295 9.83 26.44 26.80
C TYR A 295 9.92 26.51 28.33
N ARG A 296 9.83 25.37 29.03
CA ARG A 296 9.97 25.32 30.50
C ARG A 296 11.35 25.78 30.95
N ARG A 297 12.45 25.31 30.33
CA ARG A 297 13.82 25.76 30.67
C ARG A 297 14.08 27.21 30.27
N ALA A 298 13.44 27.71 29.21
CA ALA A 298 13.52 29.13 28.84
C ALA A 298 12.78 30.02 29.85
N VAL A 299 11.57 29.62 30.27
CA VAL A 299 10.79 30.31 31.31
C VAL A 299 11.48 30.22 32.67
N GLU A 300 12.09 29.09 33.03
CA GLU A 300 12.87 28.93 34.25
C GLU A 300 14.14 29.80 34.24
N ARG A 301 14.81 29.95 33.10
CA ARG A 301 15.95 30.87 32.96
C ARG A 301 15.54 32.35 33.04
N VAL A 302 14.42 32.71 32.42
CA VAL A 302 13.86 34.07 32.50
C VAL A 302 13.39 34.37 33.92
N ALA A 303 12.68 33.45 34.57
CA ALA A 303 12.23 33.60 35.95
C ALA A 303 13.40 33.65 36.95
N LYS A 304 14.49 32.92 36.70
CA LYS A 304 15.71 32.99 37.52
C LYS A 304 16.46 34.31 37.33
N PHE A 305 16.54 34.81 36.09
CA PHE A 305 17.12 36.13 35.78
C PHE A 305 16.31 37.27 36.42
N CYS A 306 14.99 37.15 36.47
CA CYS A 306 14.10 38.15 37.07
C CYS A 306 14.03 38.10 38.61
N ASN A 307 14.45 37.00 39.26
CA ASN A 307 14.33 36.82 40.71
C ASN A 307 15.66 36.96 41.48
N GLU A 308 16.81 37.11 40.81
CA GLU A 308 18.12 37.29 41.46
C GLU A 308 18.63 38.74 41.48
N ALA A 309 17.86 39.73 41.01
CA ALA A 309 18.22 41.14 41.07
C ALA A 309 17.20 41.96 41.86
N ASP A 310 17.60 42.40 43.06
CA ASP A 310 16.96 43.44 43.85
C ASP A 310 17.08 44.79 43.13
N TYR A 311 16.08 45.19 42.32
CA TYR A 311 16.04 46.53 41.71
C TYR A 311 14.59 47.02 41.57
N MET A 312 14.12 47.68 42.63
CA MET A 312 12.79 48.27 42.78
C MET A 312 12.81 49.81 42.78
N SER A 313 13.82 50.50 42.22
CA SER A 313 13.92 51.97 42.38
C SER A 313 14.56 52.79 41.27
N VAL A 314 14.87 52.21 40.11
CA VAL A 314 15.33 52.95 38.93
C VAL A 314 14.53 52.41 37.75
N TRP A 315 14.16 53.23 36.76
CA TRP A 315 13.38 52.88 35.55
C TRP A 315 11.84 53.07 35.59
N GLY A 316 11.34 54.04 36.37
CA GLY A 316 9.93 54.48 36.27
C GLY A 316 9.54 55.13 34.93
N ASP A 317 10.52 55.61 34.15
CA ASP A 317 10.28 56.40 32.93
C ASP A 317 10.91 55.83 31.66
N VAL A 318 11.28 54.55 31.62
CA VAL A 318 11.92 53.97 30.43
C VAL A 318 11.00 53.00 29.73
N GLN A 319 10.58 53.41 28.53
CA GLN A 319 9.71 52.61 27.67
C GLN A 319 10.47 51.38 27.17
N PRO A 320 9.80 50.23 26.97
CA PRO A 320 10.42 48.98 26.50
C PRO A 320 11.27 49.13 25.22
N SER A 321 11.00 50.16 24.40
CA SER A 321 11.74 50.50 23.20
C SER A 321 13.14 51.07 23.42
N ASP A 322 13.41 51.68 24.58
CA ASP A 322 14.73 52.27 24.89
C ASP A 322 15.67 51.25 25.56
N ILE A 323 15.11 50.19 26.17
CA ILE A 323 15.86 49.02 26.64
C ILE A 323 16.49 48.27 25.45
N LEU A 324 15.81 48.23 24.31
CA LEU A 324 16.30 47.63 23.06
C LEU A 324 17.53 48.37 22.47
N LYS A 325 17.76 49.64 22.83
CA LYS A 325 18.92 50.44 22.39
C LYS A 325 20.16 50.27 23.26
N LEU A 326 20.02 49.63 24.44
CA LEU A 326 21.11 49.35 25.37
C LEU A 326 21.72 47.96 25.17
N LEU A 327 21.17 47.18 24.23
CA LEU A 327 21.80 45.94 23.78
C LEU A 327 23.03 46.33 22.92
N PRO A 328 24.24 45.85 23.25
CA PRO A 328 25.41 46.13 22.44
C PRO A 328 25.19 45.60 21.01
N ASP A 329 25.55 46.44 20.03
CA ASP A 329 25.43 46.12 18.61
C ASP A 329 26.17 44.81 18.27
N GLU A 330 25.45 43.98 17.51
CA GLU A 330 25.91 42.86 16.71
C GLU A 330 27.10 42.04 17.24
N THR A 331 26.80 40.90 17.85
CA THR A 331 27.22 39.55 17.39
C THR A 331 26.66 38.52 18.37
N ASP A 332 26.11 37.41 17.85
CA ASP A 332 25.55 36.27 18.61
C ASP A 332 24.13 36.38 19.20
N LEU A 333 23.16 36.81 18.38
CA LEU A 333 21.78 36.35 18.51
C LEU A 333 21.46 35.24 17.47
N PRO A 334 20.74 34.17 17.86
CA PRO A 334 20.41 33.07 16.99
C PRO A 334 19.58 33.53 15.79
N LYS A 335 19.93 33.00 14.61
CA LYS A 335 19.20 33.23 13.35
C LYS A 335 17.71 32.93 13.54
N LYS A 336 16.87 33.82 12.97
CA LYS A 336 15.39 33.84 13.02
C LYS A 336 14.73 32.45 13.05
N PRO A 337 13.57 32.32 13.72
CA PRO A 337 12.74 31.12 13.58
C PRO A 337 12.34 30.98 12.11
N VAL A 338 12.65 29.80 11.57
CA VAL A 338 12.39 29.39 10.19
C VAL A 338 10.87 29.39 9.96
N ARG A 339 10.41 30.14 8.95
CA ARG A 339 9.00 30.19 8.55
C ARG A 339 8.61 28.85 7.91
N GLU A 340 7.34 28.47 8.00
CA GLU A 340 6.77 27.22 7.42
C GLU A 340 7.12 27.01 5.93
N ASP A 341 7.46 28.09 5.22
CA ASP A 341 7.78 28.10 3.79
C ASP A 341 9.23 27.64 3.47
N ASP A 342 10.11 27.54 4.49
CA ASP A 342 11.53 27.19 4.34
C ASP A 342 11.81 25.69 4.56
N PHE A 343 10.80 24.89 4.94
CA PHE A 343 10.94 23.45 5.25
C PHE A 343 11.52 22.63 4.08
N ALA A 344 11.34 23.12 2.84
CA ALA A 344 11.82 22.45 1.63
C ALA A 344 13.27 22.81 1.23
N LEU A 345 13.86 23.88 1.80
CA LEU A 345 15.12 24.44 1.28
C LEU A 345 16.36 24.18 2.15
N GLU A 346 16.22 23.67 3.38
CA GLU A 346 17.36 23.47 4.29
C GLU A 346 17.60 22.03 4.74
N LEU A 347 16.72 21.08 4.41
CA LEU A 347 16.94 19.68 4.76
C LEU A 347 17.92 19.04 3.77
N THR A 348 19.04 18.55 4.29
CA THR A 348 19.90 17.67 3.50
C THR A 348 19.11 16.41 3.10
N THR A 349 19.44 15.79 1.96
CA THR A 349 18.72 14.59 1.47
C THR A 349 18.61 13.49 2.54
N LYS A 350 19.61 13.37 3.42
CA LYS A 350 19.58 12.40 4.54
C LYS A 350 18.54 12.76 5.62
N GLN A 351 18.40 14.03 5.95
CA GLN A 351 17.39 14.48 6.92
C GLN A 351 15.98 14.41 6.33
N LEU A 352 15.85 14.76 5.05
CA LEU A 352 14.60 14.63 4.30
C LEU A 352 14.10 13.17 4.26
N VAL A 353 14.99 12.20 4.03
CA VAL A 353 14.65 10.77 4.11
C VAL A 353 14.22 10.38 5.53
N ALA A 354 14.95 10.83 6.56
CA ALA A 354 14.61 10.52 7.95
C ALA A 354 13.25 11.09 8.37
N GLU A 355 12.89 12.29 7.92
CA GLU A 355 11.55 12.86 8.16
C GLU A 355 10.47 12.18 7.32
N TYR A 356 10.76 11.87 6.05
CA TYR A 356 9.81 11.19 5.16
C TYR A 356 9.46 9.79 5.67
N GLU A 357 10.42 9.06 6.25
CA GLU A 357 10.21 7.75 6.87
C GLU A 357 9.31 7.80 8.11
N LYS A 358 9.13 8.96 8.75
CA LYS A 358 8.21 9.16 9.87
C LYS A 358 6.77 9.45 9.43
N LEU A 359 6.57 9.98 8.23
CA LEU A 359 5.24 10.35 7.71
C LEU A 359 4.18 9.24 7.85
N PRO A 360 4.48 7.94 7.62
CA PRO A 360 3.51 6.87 7.83
C PRO A 360 3.09 6.72 9.29
N PHE A 361 3.99 6.92 10.26
CA PHE A 361 3.68 6.88 11.69
C PHE A 361 2.82 8.07 12.12
N LEU A 362 3.16 9.26 11.64
CA LEU A 362 2.38 10.48 11.89
C LEU A 362 0.96 10.35 11.32
N ARG A 363 0.80 9.88 10.08
CA ARG A 363 -0.51 9.60 9.48
C ARG A 363 -1.31 8.57 10.27
N GLN A 364 -0.67 7.53 10.79
CA GLN A 364 -1.33 6.52 11.64
C GLN A 364 -1.71 7.07 13.01
N HIS A 365 -0.93 7.98 13.58
CA HIS A 365 -1.27 8.65 14.82
C HIS A 365 -2.46 9.59 14.64
N ILE A 366 -2.46 10.38 13.57
CA ILE A 366 -3.59 11.22 13.16
C ILE A 366 -4.87 10.36 13.07
N ASP A 367 -4.84 9.24 12.34
CA ASP A 367 -6.01 8.33 12.23
C ASP A 367 -6.48 7.78 13.59
N LYS A 368 -5.57 7.50 14.53
CA LYS A 368 -5.95 7.06 15.89
C LYS A 368 -6.57 8.18 16.72
N VAL A 369 -6.02 9.38 16.65
CA VAL A 369 -6.57 10.56 17.33
C VAL A 369 -7.96 10.88 16.78
N GLU A 370 -8.13 10.82 15.45
CA GLU A 370 -9.42 11.00 14.79
C GLU A 370 -10.43 9.94 15.24
N LYS A 371 -10.06 8.65 15.29
CA LYS A 371 -10.94 7.58 15.78
C LYS A 371 -11.28 7.68 17.25
N ALA A 372 -10.33 8.04 18.10
CA ALA A 372 -10.57 8.23 19.53
C ALA A 372 -11.46 9.44 19.80
N MET A 373 -11.25 10.53 19.08
CA MET A 373 -12.10 11.72 19.12
C MET A 373 -13.51 11.41 18.61
N ALA A 374 -13.63 10.65 17.51
CA ALA A 374 -14.91 10.18 17.01
C ALA A 374 -15.63 9.32 18.04
N ALA A 375 -14.99 8.29 18.61
CA ALA A 375 -15.57 7.45 19.66
C ALA A 375 -16.01 8.25 20.91
N ALA A 376 -15.19 9.22 21.34
CA ALA A 376 -15.54 10.10 22.47
C ALA A 376 -16.80 10.92 22.19
N LEU A 377 -16.91 11.51 21.00
CA LEU A 377 -18.07 12.29 20.60
C LEU A 377 -19.31 11.39 20.34
N HIS A 378 -19.13 10.19 19.77
CA HIS A 378 -20.18 9.20 19.53
C HIS A 378 -20.79 8.66 20.83
N SER A 379 -19.98 8.56 21.90
CA SER A 379 -20.44 8.17 23.25
C SER A 379 -21.27 9.26 23.98
N GLY A 380 -21.58 10.37 23.32
CA GLY A 380 -22.37 11.48 23.88
C GLY A 380 -21.58 12.41 24.82
N LYS A 381 -20.26 12.24 24.97
CA LYS A 381 -19.42 13.14 25.77
C LYS A 381 -19.17 14.45 25.01
N LYS A 382 -19.43 15.59 25.68
CA LYS A 382 -19.11 16.92 25.13
C LYS A 382 -17.60 17.17 25.21
N VAL A 383 -16.96 17.33 24.05
CA VAL A 383 -15.54 17.73 23.95
C VAL A 383 -15.48 19.23 23.64
N PRO A 384 -14.80 20.07 24.46
CA PRO A 384 -14.69 21.50 24.20
C PRO A 384 -14.06 21.79 22.83
N GLY A 385 -14.72 22.63 22.01
CA GLY A 385 -14.20 23.07 20.71
C GLY A 385 -14.56 22.18 19.50
N TYR A 386 -15.13 21.00 19.71
CA TYR A 386 -15.41 20.02 18.65
C TYR A 386 -16.82 19.45 18.74
N LYS A 387 -17.45 19.18 17.60
CA LYS A 387 -18.79 18.58 17.50
C LYS A 387 -18.84 17.48 16.45
N LEU A 388 -19.79 16.56 16.61
CA LEU A 388 -20.18 15.65 15.55
C LEU A 388 -21.11 16.38 14.57
N VAL A 389 -20.75 16.32 13.29
CA VAL A 389 -21.55 16.84 12.19
C VAL A 389 -21.81 15.73 11.19
N GLU A 390 -22.85 15.89 10.38
CA GLU A 390 -23.06 15.01 9.24
C GLU A 390 -21.85 15.06 8.29
N GLY A 391 -21.33 13.89 7.92
CA GLY A 391 -20.25 13.78 6.94
C GLY A 391 -20.65 14.33 5.57
N ARG A 392 -19.68 14.42 4.66
CA ARG A 392 -20.03 14.79 3.27
C ARG A 392 -20.94 13.71 2.67
N PRO A 393 -21.99 14.07 1.91
CA PRO A 393 -22.85 13.09 1.27
C PRO A 393 -22.03 12.12 0.43
N GLY A 394 -22.29 10.82 0.56
CA GLY A 394 -21.59 9.78 -0.19
C GLY A 394 -21.82 9.87 -1.70
N ASN A 395 -21.13 9.03 -2.47
CA ASN A 395 -21.31 8.95 -3.93
C ASN A 395 -22.78 8.69 -4.27
N ARG A 396 -23.31 9.43 -5.24
CA ARG A 396 -24.71 9.34 -5.65
C ARG A 396 -25.00 7.95 -6.25
N THR A 397 -26.15 7.36 -5.92
CA THR A 397 -26.59 6.03 -6.38
C THR A 397 -28.01 6.06 -6.94
N TRP A 398 -28.35 5.14 -7.85
CA TRP A 398 -29.70 4.99 -8.39
C TRP A 398 -30.69 4.54 -7.31
N LYS A 399 -31.89 5.12 -7.30
CA LYS A 399 -32.95 4.87 -6.30
C LYS A 399 -33.65 3.52 -6.51
N ASP A 400 -33.85 3.16 -7.77
CA ASP A 400 -34.66 2.04 -8.22
C ASP A 400 -34.15 1.61 -9.59
N GLU A 401 -33.58 0.40 -9.67
CA GLU A 401 -33.01 -0.12 -10.90
C GLU A 401 -34.09 -0.46 -11.95
N ASP A 402 -35.31 -0.80 -11.52
CA ASP A 402 -36.41 -1.15 -12.43
C ASP A 402 -37.02 0.09 -13.09
N ALA A 403 -37.08 1.21 -12.37
CA ALA A 403 -37.49 2.50 -12.94
C ALA A 403 -36.48 3.02 -13.98
N VAL A 404 -35.18 2.82 -13.73
CA VAL A 404 -34.11 3.15 -14.68
C VAL A 404 -34.20 2.28 -15.94
N ASN A 405 -34.52 1.00 -15.78
CA ASN A 405 -34.73 0.08 -16.90
C ASN A 405 -35.96 0.47 -17.76
N LYS A 406 -37.07 0.94 -17.16
CA LYS A 406 -38.22 1.45 -17.92
C LYS A 406 -37.94 2.77 -18.64
N PHE A 407 -37.15 3.65 -18.04
CA PHE A 407 -36.71 4.89 -18.71
C PHE A 407 -35.90 4.57 -19.98
N ARG A 408 -35.07 3.52 -19.93
CA ARG A 408 -34.26 3.02 -21.06
C ARG A 408 -35.11 2.56 -22.25
N GLU A 409 -36.23 1.89 -21.98
CA GLU A 409 -37.10 1.33 -23.02
C GLU A 409 -37.82 2.40 -23.86
N ASN A 410 -37.99 3.62 -23.32
CA ASN A 410 -38.75 4.69 -23.96
C ASN A 410 -37.92 5.72 -24.75
N HIS A 411 -36.58 5.60 -24.77
CA HIS A 411 -35.69 6.61 -25.37
C HIS A 411 -34.62 5.97 -26.28
N VAL A 412 -34.98 5.74 -27.55
CA VAL A 412 -34.26 4.84 -28.49
C VAL A 412 -33.09 5.51 -29.25
N ASN A 413 -32.69 6.74 -28.93
CA ASN A 413 -31.57 7.41 -29.64
C ASN A 413 -30.42 7.80 -28.69
N GLY A 414 -29.37 6.97 -28.67
CA GLY A 414 -28.00 7.47 -28.69
C GLY A 414 -27.27 7.75 -27.38
N TYR A 415 -27.83 7.49 -26.21
CA TYR A 415 -27.05 7.53 -24.96
C TYR A 415 -26.62 6.11 -24.60
N LEU A 416 -25.33 5.82 -24.82
CA LEU A 416 -24.66 4.58 -24.42
C LEU A 416 -24.75 4.39 -22.89
N LEU A 417 -25.76 3.67 -22.42
CA LEU A 417 -25.82 3.14 -21.05
C LEU A 417 -25.14 1.76 -20.92
N ASP A 418 -24.62 1.22 -22.03
CA ASP A 418 -23.99 -0.09 -22.08
C ASP A 418 -22.50 -0.01 -22.38
N LYS A 419 -21.73 0.12 -21.30
CA LYS A 419 -20.73 -0.83 -20.79
C LYS A 419 -20.01 -0.10 -19.65
N THR A 420 -19.67 -0.78 -18.55
CA THR A 420 -18.81 -0.26 -17.48
C THR A 420 -19.42 0.84 -16.58
N VAL A 421 -18.86 0.98 -15.37
CA VAL A 421 -19.40 1.71 -14.19
C VAL A 421 -20.01 3.07 -14.57
N PRO A 422 -21.24 3.41 -14.12
CA PRO A 422 -21.86 4.69 -14.48
C PRO A 422 -20.95 5.86 -14.07
N VAL A 423 -20.76 6.80 -14.99
CA VAL A 423 -20.20 8.11 -14.65
C VAL A 423 -20.99 8.70 -13.49
N SER A 424 -20.28 9.32 -12.55
CA SER A 424 -20.94 9.90 -11.39
C SER A 424 -21.98 10.90 -11.87
N PRO A 425 -23.11 11.08 -11.18
CA PRO A 425 -24.08 12.11 -11.56
C PRO A 425 -23.49 13.52 -11.65
N THR A 426 -22.31 13.77 -11.07
CA THR A 426 -21.54 15.01 -11.23
C THR A 426 -20.86 15.12 -12.60
N GLU A 427 -20.37 14.02 -13.14
CA GLU A 427 -19.86 13.97 -14.51
C GLU A 427 -21.02 14.01 -15.51
N ALA A 428 -22.12 13.32 -15.23
CA ALA A 428 -23.34 13.39 -16.03
C ALA A 428 -23.91 14.83 -16.10
N GLU A 429 -23.91 15.57 -14.99
CA GLU A 429 -24.31 16.98 -14.94
C GLU A 429 -23.42 17.88 -15.80
N LYS A 430 -22.11 17.62 -15.82
CA LYS A 430 -21.15 18.41 -16.63
C LYS A 430 -21.30 18.19 -18.12
N ILE A 431 -21.66 16.96 -18.51
CA ILE A 431 -21.80 16.56 -19.91
C ILE A 431 -23.20 16.97 -20.40
N ILE A 432 -24.24 16.49 -19.72
CA ILE A 432 -25.64 16.60 -20.17
C ILE A 432 -26.22 17.97 -19.78
N GLY A 433 -25.89 18.50 -18.59
CA GLY A 433 -26.50 19.75 -18.10
C GLY A 433 -26.18 21.00 -18.93
N LYS A 434 -25.19 20.93 -19.82
CA LYS A 434 -24.89 22.00 -20.80
C LYS A 434 -25.47 21.74 -22.19
N GLU A 435 -25.63 20.48 -22.58
CA GLU A 435 -26.08 20.09 -23.92
C GLU A 435 -27.60 19.90 -24.00
N ASP A 436 -28.24 19.41 -22.93
CA ASP A 436 -29.69 19.19 -22.84
C ASP A 436 -30.21 19.42 -21.39
N PRO A 437 -30.65 20.66 -21.08
CA PRO A 437 -31.14 21.02 -19.76
C PRO A 437 -32.45 20.32 -19.34
N GLU A 438 -33.30 19.94 -20.28
CA GLU A 438 -34.59 19.30 -20.00
C GLU A 438 -34.39 17.82 -19.63
N LEU A 439 -33.53 17.12 -20.36
CA LEU A 439 -33.14 15.74 -20.05
C LEU A 439 -32.41 15.64 -18.70
N TRP A 440 -31.55 16.61 -18.37
CA TRP A 440 -30.92 16.67 -17.05
C TRP A 440 -31.96 16.88 -15.93
N ALA A 441 -32.98 17.71 -16.14
CA ALA A 441 -34.03 17.94 -15.15
C ALA A 441 -34.84 16.67 -14.83
N GLU A 442 -34.96 15.74 -15.78
CA GLU A 442 -35.57 14.42 -15.54
C GLU A 442 -34.61 13.46 -14.82
N LEU A 443 -33.36 13.37 -15.27
CA LEU A 443 -32.34 12.51 -14.64
C LEU A 443 -32.00 12.93 -13.21
N ALA A 444 -31.99 14.24 -12.92
CA ALA A 444 -31.72 14.77 -11.59
C ALA A 444 -32.76 14.30 -10.55
N LYS A 445 -34.00 13.99 -10.95
CA LYS A 445 -35.04 13.47 -10.06
C LYS A 445 -34.75 12.03 -9.58
N LEU A 446 -33.87 11.30 -10.26
CA LEU A 446 -33.51 9.92 -9.95
C LEU A 446 -32.27 9.80 -9.05
N VAL A 447 -31.59 10.92 -8.80
CA VAL A 447 -30.40 10.99 -7.96
C VAL A 447 -30.79 10.92 -6.48
N THR A 448 -30.17 10.00 -5.74
CA THR A 448 -30.30 9.93 -4.28
C THR A 448 -28.98 10.18 -3.57
N ARG A 449 -29.07 10.57 -2.30
CA ARG A 449 -27.92 10.71 -1.40
C ARG A 449 -28.22 9.94 -0.13
N LYS A 450 -27.30 9.06 0.27
CA LYS A 450 -27.29 8.58 1.65
C LYS A 450 -26.86 9.72 2.57
N PRO A 451 -27.42 9.84 3.77
CA PRO A 451 -26.92 10.77 4.78
C PRO A 451 -25.43 10.54 5.02
N GLY A 452 -24.70 11.61 5.26
CA GLY A 452 -23.26 11.53 5.47
C GLY A 452 -22.97 10.79 6.77
N ALA A 453 -22.00 9.87 6.76
CA ALA A 453 -21.57 9.22 8.00
C ALA A 453 -21.08 10.28 9.00
N PRO A 454 -21.45 10.20 10.29
CA PRO A 454 -21.03 11.17 11.30
C PRO A 454 -19.50 11.38 11.29
N CYS A 455 -19.06 12.63 11.27
CA CYS A 455 -17.65 12.98 11.32
C CYS A 455 -17.39 14.14 12.30
N VAL A 456 -16.16 14.19 12.82
CA VAL A 456 -15.74 15.22 13.77
C VAL A 456 -15.41 16.50 13.01
N ALA A 457 -15.91 17.64 13.49
CA ALA A 457 -15.59 18.96 12.98
C ALA A 457 -15.37 19.98 14.11
N THR A 458 -14.75 21.11 13.78
CA THR A 458 -14.57 22.24 14.70
C THR A 458 -15.89 23.00 14.92
N VAL A 459 -15.99 23.75 16.01
CA VAL A 459 -17.20 24.54 16.34
C VAL A 459 -17.57 25.58 15.27
N ASP A 460 -16.59 26.08 14.51
CA ASP A 460 -16.80 27.04 13.43
C ASP A 460 -17.38 26.40 12.15
N ASP A 461 -17.52 25.07 12.11
CA ASP A 461 -18.12 24.36 10.99
C ASP A 461 -19.62 24.69 10.90
N LYS A 462 -20.03 25.18 9.73
CA LYS A 462 -21.40 25.67 9.47
C LYS A 462 -22.45 24.55 9.44
N ARG A 463 -22.07 23.27 9.47
CA ARG A 463 -23.00 22.13 9.46
C ARG A 463 -23.73 21.96 10.80
N PRO A 464 -25.01 21.55 10.79
CA PRO A 464 -25.77 21.32 12.02
C PRO A 464 -25.20 20.12 12.81
N GLU A 465 -25.37 20.16 14.13
CA GLU A 465 -24.99 19.06 15.01
C GLU A 465 -25.78 17.79 14.70
N TRP A 466 -25.09 16.65 14.69
CA TRP A 466 -25.69 15.35 14.47
C TRP A 466 -26.55 14.93 15.67
N LYS A 467 -27.84 14.61 15.44
CA LYS A 467 -28.82 14.29 16.51
C LYS A 467 -29.29 12.83 16.52
N ASN A 468 -28.93 12.04 15.51
CA ASN A 468 -29.43 10.67 15.32
C ASN A 468 -28.37 9.65 15.78
N VAL A 469 -28.25 9.42 17.08
CA VAL A 469 -27.41 8.35 17.62
C VAL A 469 -28.23 7.06 17.65
N THR A 470 -27.80 6.00 16.95
CA THR A 470 -28.43 4.67 17.04
C THR A 470 -27.59 3.73 17.92
N GLU A 471 -28.17 2.66 18.46
CA GLU A 471 -27.41 1.65 19.24
C GLU A 471 -26.34 0.93 18.40
N GLU A 472 -26.44 0.96 17.07
CA GLU A 472 -25.42 0.42 16.16
C GLU A 472 -24.20 1.37 16.00
N ASP A 473 -24.28 2.62 16.50
CA ASP A 473 -23.21 3.65 16.43
C ASP A 473 -22.36 3.76 17.71
N LEU A 474 -22.65 2.93 18.73
CA LEU A 474 -21.89 2.77 19.99
C LEU A 474 -20.96 1.55 19.92
#